data_AF-A0A1G8FGW2-F1
#
_entry.id   AF-A0A1G8FGW2-F1
#
_cell.length_a   1.000
_cell.length_b   1.000
_cell.length_c   1.000
_cell.angle_alpha   90.00
_cell.angle_beta   90.00
_cell.angle_gamma   90.00
#
_symmetry.space_group_name_H-M   'P 1'
#
loop_
_entity.id
_entity.type
_entity.pdbx_description
1 polymer ?
#
loop_
_entity_poly.entity_id
_entity_poly.type
_entity_poly.pdbx_seq_one_letter_code
_entity_poly.pdbx_strand_id
1 'polypeptide(L)' 'MNPVFRIEGEDVVLHPLDTVSVATDQLGERVGSLAEHGQQIADAMDELLTRSWG' A
#
# COMPACT_ATOMS: atom_id res chain seq x y z
N MET A 1 9.18 -2.62 5.99
CA MET A 1 8.25 -3.39 6.82
C MET A 1 6.92 -3.28 6.10
N ASN A 2 6.14 -4.36 6.06
CA ASN A 2 4.88 -4.35 5.33
C ASN A 2 3.78 -3.88 6.29
N PRO A 3 3.21 -2.68 6.12
CA PRO A 3 2.17 -2.19 7.01
C PRO A 3 0.87 -2.97 6.78
N VAL A 4 0.11 -3.14 7.86
CA VAL A 4 -1.20 -3.80 7.85
C VAL A 4 -2.28 -2.74 8.04
N PHE A 5 -3.34 -2.81 7.25
CA PHE A 5 -4.49 -1.91 7.31
C PHE A 5 -5.77 -2.70 7.48
N ARG A 6 -6.73 -2.14 8.23
CA ARG A 6 -8.06 -2.72 8.37
C ARG A 6 -8.99 -2.07 7.36
N ILE A 7 -9.52 -2.83 6.40
CA ILE A 7 -10.47 -2.36 5.39
C ILE A 7 -11.71 -3.26 5.47
N GLU A 8 -12.88 -2.68 5.70
CA GLU A 8 -14.17 -3.41 5.81
C GLU A 8 -14.16 -4.60 6.81
N GLY A 9 -13.32 -4.53 7.84
CA GLY A 9 -13.20 -5.59 8.86
C GLY A 9 -12.13 -6.63 8.57
N GLU A 10 -11.58 -6.65 7.35
CA GLU A 10 -10.48 -7.51 6.92
C GLU A 10 -9.13 -6.82 7.13
N ASP A 11 -8.14 -7.57 7.61
CA ASP A 11 -6.75 -7.10 7.72
C ASP A 11 -6.02 -7.38 6.40
N VAL A 12 -5.58 -6.32 5.73
CA VAL A 12 -4.83 -6.38 4.46
C VAL A 12 -3.41 -5.87 4.65
N VAL A 13 -2.47 -6.45 3.93
CA VAL A 13 -1.05 -6.10 4.00
C VAL A 13 -0.65 -5.35 2.74
N LEU A 14 -0.03 -4.18 2.87
CA LEU A 14 0.63 -3.53 1.75
C LEU A 14 1.98 -4.20 1.53
N HIS A 15 2.19 -4.73 0.34
CA HIS A 15 3.45 -5.32 -0.11
C HIS A 15 4.16 -4.31 -1.05
N PRO A 16 5.08 -3.47 -0.54
CA PRO A 16 5.62 -2.37 -1.35
C PRO A 16 6.45 -2.88 -2.54
N LEU A 17 7.10 -4.05 -2.41
CA LEU A 17 7.86 -4.70 -3.47
C LEU A 17 7.02 -5.20 -4.64
N ASP A 18 5.73 -5.45 -4.42
CA ASP A 18 4.79 -5.94 -5.44
C ASP A 18 3.98 -4.79 -6.08
N THR A 19 4.40 -3.53 -5.89
CA THR A 19 3.73 -2.37 -6.47
C THR A 19 3.91 -2.35 -7.99
N VAL A 20 2.79 -2.41 -8.71
CA VAL A 20 2.75 -2.39 -10.18
C VAL A 20 1.68 -1.43 -10.68
N SER A 21 1.78 -1.02 -11.95
CA SER A 21 0.72 -0.28 -12.63
C SER A 21 -0.32 -1.24 -13.20
N VAL A 22 -1.60 -0.91 -13.03
CA VAL A 22 -2.74 -1.66 -13.59
C VAL A 22 -3.62 -0.74 -14.43
N ALA A 23 -4.33 -1.30 -15.41
CA ALA A 23 -5.30 -0.53 -16.18
C ALA A 23 -6.51 -0.17 -15.31
N THR A 24 -7.10 1.01 -15.53
CA THR A 24 -8.20 1.51 -14.71
C THR A 24 -9.45 0.63 -14.77
N ASP A 25 -9.68 -0.06 -15.89
CA ASP A 25 -10.77 -1.02 -16.09
C ASP A 25 -10.59 -2.34 -15.31
N GLN A 26 -9.39 -2.60 -14.78
CA GLN A 26 -9.13 -3.75 -13.90
C GLN A 26 -9.39 -3.41 -12.42
N LEU A 27 -9.64 -2.15 -12.08
CA LEU A 27 -9.98 -1.75 -10.72
C LEU A 27 -11.43 -2.15 -10.42
N GLY A 28 -11.64 -2.86 -9.31
CA GLY A 28 -12.96 -3.17 -8.79
C GLY A 28 -13.66 -1.97 -8.14
N GLU A 29 -14.73 -2.26 -7.40
CA GLU A 29 -15.44 -1.24 -6.62
C GLU A 29 -14.52 -0.64 -5.53
N ARG A 30 -14.72 0.65 -5.25
CA ARG A 30 -14.01 1.32 -4.14
C ARG A 30 -14.57 0.84 -2.80
N VAL A 31 -13.78 0.07 -2.08
CA VAL A 31 -14.11 -0.49 -0.75
C VAL A 31 -13.74 0.41 0.44
N GLY A 32 -12.98 1.49 0.23
CA GLY A 32 -12.54 2.33 1.33
C GLY A 32 -11.64 3.49 0.93
N SER A 33 -10.95 4.06 1.92
CA SER A 33 -9.90 5.06 1.72
C SER A 33 -8.84 4.88 2.79
N LEU A 34 -7.58 4.84 2.38
CA LEU A 34 -6.41 4.83 3.28
C LEU A 34 -5.78 6.23 3.42
N ALA A 35 -6.50 7.30 3.06
CA ALA A 35 -5.95 8.66 3.05
C ALA A 35 -5.36 9.10 4.39
N GLU A 36 -5.98 8.71 5.51
CA GLU A 36 -5.49 9.01 6.87
C GLU A 36 -4.20 8.26 7.22
N HIS A 37 -3.88 7.19 6.48
CA HIS A 37 -2.67 6.39 6.64
C HIS A 37 -1.59 6.75 5.63
N GLY A 38 -1.73 7.88 4.92
CA GLY A 38 -0.81 8.31 3.87
C GLY A 38 0.65 8.38 4.32
N GLN A 39 0.92 8.82 5.55
CA GLN A 39 2.28 8.85 6.10
C GLN A 39 2.87 7.43 6.24
N GLN A 40 2.08 6.49 6.76
CA GLN A 40 2.51 5.12 6.95
C GLN A 40 2.79 4.41 5.62
N ILE A 41 2.03 4.74 4.57
CA ILE A 41 2.27 4.26 3.20
C ILE A 41 3.58 4.86 2.66
N ALA A 42 3.77 6.17 2.79
CA ALA A 42 4.99 6.85 2.35
C ALA A 42 6.24 6.29 3.03
N ASP A 43 6.21 6.13 4.36
CA ASP A 43 7.33 5.59 5.13
C ASP A 43 7.69 4.15 4.67
N ALA A 44 6.69 3.31 4.38
CA ALA A 44 6.93 1.95 3.89
C ALA A 44 7.56 1.92 2.48
N MET A 45 7.16 2.85 1.60
CA MET A 45 7.75 3.01 0.27
C MET A 45 9.17 3.57 0.33
N ASP A 46 9.40 4.60 1.16
CA ASP A 46 10.72 5.20 1.37
C ASP A 46 11.70 4.19 1.97
N GLU A 47 11.23 3.36 2.91
CA GLU A 47 12.04 2.30 3.50
C GLU A 47 12.47 1.25 2.46
N LEU A 48 11.59 0.89 1.51
CA LEU A 48 11.95 -0.01 0.40
C LEU A 48 13.06 0.60 -0.47
N LEU A 49 12.91 1.87 -0.83
CA LEU A 49 13.89 2.57 -1.68
C LEU A 49 15.23 2.71 -0.95
N THR A 50 15.24 3.18 0.29
CA THR A 50 16.46 3.38 1.07
C THR A 50 17.21 2.08 1.38
N ARG A 51 16.51 0.95 1.54
CA ARG A 51 17.12 -0.37 1.70
C ARG A 51 17.58 -1.00 0.39
N SER A 52 17.06 -0.56 -0.76
CA SER A 52 17.47 -1.08 -2.08
C SER A 52 18.75 -0.43 -2.62
N TRP A 53 19.20 0.66 -2.00
CA TRP A 53 20.40 1.42 -2.40
C TRP A 53 21.42 1.61 -1.26
N GLY A 54 21.27 0.88 -0.15
CA GLY A 54 22.17 0.87 1.01
C GLY A 54 23.11 -0.31 1.03
#